data_AF-A0A8J2STT7-F1
#
_entry.id   AF-A0A8J2STT7-F1
#
_cell.length_a   1.000
_cell.length_b   1.000
_cell.length_c   1.000
_cell.angle_alpha   90.00
_cell.angle_beta   90.00
_cell.angle_gamma   90.00
#
_symmetry.space_group_name_H-M   'P 1'
#
loop_
_entity.id
_entity.type
_entity.pdbx_description
1 polymer ?
#
loop_
_entity_poly.entity_id
_entity_poly.type
_entity_poly.pdbx_seq_one_letter_code
_entity_poly.pdbx_strand_id
1 'polypeptide(L)'
;MHQSRLIWLVVARAGAWAPAPPTRRRLAACQAEAGLDAASPMRRGLVGGAFAATLVEPARADDAFPGTAEDRRRAVAARIKELGVRAFAEPWPETRRNLLYAGGLKDAPPTRLAFSDYNHCDLTCMAPAVMDESNADGAVAGVSTSNKLGDSIRANSLADLGPGGSWATCMIGCASEPPRDVAHVQFKSRIAFKLVWTPGAQDSFRRFVLVDDEGVLLASGAPTGNDLPPLAERKKNFALVEGSKYARAATIFRWPDVYDPTFTVEEK
;
A
#
# COMPACT_ATOMS: atom_id res chain seq x y z
N MET A 1 32.12 -45.70 -35.81
CA MET A 1 30.65 -45.91 -35.85
C MET A 1 30.03 -44.86 -34.94
N HIS A 2 29.74 -43.64 -35.45
CA HIS A 2 28.42 -43.20 -35.97
C HIS A 2 27.34 -43.20 -34.87
N GLN A 3 26.61 -42.13 -34.52
CA GLN A 3 26.24 -40.83 -35.12
C GLN A 3 25.96 -39.84 -33.95
N SER A 4 26.31 -38.55 -33.94
CA SER A 4 25.82 -37.38 -34.70
C SER A 4 24.29 -37.25 -34.80
N ARG A 5 23.67 -36.39 -33.98
CA ARG A 5 22.48 -35.60 -34.35
C ARG A 5 22.50 -34.20 -33.70
N LEU A 6 22.91 -33.21 -34.49
CA LEU A 6 22.34 -31.86 -34.47
C LEU A 6 20.86 -31.96 -34.86
N ILE A 7 20.01 -31.03 -34.40
CA ILE A 7 18.91 -30.45 -35.19
C ILE A 7 18.34 -29.17 -34.50
N TRP A 8 18.58 -28.05 -35.19
CA TRP A 8 17.73 -26.87 -35.47
C TRP A 8 17.16 -25.94 -34.39
N LEU A 9 17.78 -24.75 -34.37
CA LEU A 9 17.17 -23.43 -34.22
C LEU A 9 15.90 -23.28 -35.09
N VAL A 10 14.82 -22.75 -34.51
CA VAL A 10 13.79 -22.00 -35.27
C VAL A 10 13.67 -20.61 -34.67
N VAL A 11 14.08 -19.64 -35.48
CA VAL A 11 13.83 -18.22 -35.33
C VAL A 11 12.39 -17.95 -35.75
N ALA A 12 11.58 -17.37 -34.88
CA ALA A 12 10.31 -16.75 -35.27
C ALA A 12 10.38 -15.25 -34.97
N ARG A 13 10.68 -14.48 -36.03
CA ARG A 13 10.39 -13.06 -36.13
C ARG A 13 8.90 -12.89 -36.44
N ALA A 14 8.18 -12.19 -35.59
CA ALA A 14 6.99 -11.41 -35.94
C ALA A 14 7.23 -10.05 -35.28
N GLY A 15 7.32 -8.93 -36.00
CA GLY A 15 6.40 -8.50 -37.04
C GLY A 15 5.70 -7.27 -36.47
N ALA A 16 6.39 -6.13 -36.55
CA ALA A 16 5.96 -4.86 -36.03
C ALA A 16 4.67 -4.39 -36.72
N TRP A 17 3.70 -3.94 -35.93
CA TRP A 17 2.66 -3.03 -36.43
C TRP A 17 2.30 -2.03 -35.34
N ALA A 18 2.87 -0.84 -35.49
CA ALA A 18 2.52 0.35 -34.74
C ALA A 18 1.60 1.21 -35.62
N PRO A 19 0.43 1.65 -35.13
CA PRO A 19 -0.29 2.75 -35.78
C PRO A 19 0.32 4.11 -35.40
N ALA A 20 0.53 4.94 -36.41
CA ALA A 20 1.06 6.30 -36.32
C ALA A 20 0.15 7.25 -35.50
N PRO A 21 0.71 8.32 -34.90
CA PRO A 21 -0.05 9.26 -34.08
C PRO A 21 -0.88 10.24 -34.93
N PRO A 22 -2.07 10.67 -34.47
CA PRO A 22 -2.77 11.77 -35.11
C PRO A 22 -2.11 13.12 -34.81
N THR A 23 -2.06 13.90 -35.88
CA THR A 23 -1.47 15.22 -36.06
C THR A 23 -2.00 16.32 -35.13
N ARG A 24 -1.07 17.18 -34.69
CA ARG A 24 -1.33 18.50 -34.10
C ARG A 24 -2.25 19.34 -35.00
N ARG A 25 -3.38 19.81 -34.48
CA ARG A 25 -4.02 21.05 -34.93
C ARG A 25 -3.71 22.17 -33.94
N ARG A 26 -3.27 23.29 -34.51
CA ARG A 26 -2.95 24.57 -33.84
C ARG A 26 -4.13 25.54 -34.04
N LEU A 27 -4.23 26.49 -33.11
CA LEU A 27 -4.88 27.82 -33.17
C LEU A 27 -6.36 27.95 -32.74
N ALA A 28 -6.55 28.53 -31.55
CA ALA A 28 -7.22 29.82 -31.29
C ALA A 28 -7.15 30.03 -29.76
N ALA A 29 -6.32 30.89 -29.16
CA ALA A 29 -6.34 32.36 -29.17
C ALA A 29 -7.73 32.93 -28.83
N CYS A 30 -7.99 33.13 -27.53
CA CYS A 30 -8.86 34.19 -27.06
C CYS A 30 -8.17 34.87 -25.86
N GLN A 31 -7.59 36.03 -26.15
CA GLN A 31 -7.20 37.03 -25.16
C GLN A 31 -8.48 37.64 -24.58
N ALA A 32 -8.48 37.91 -23.28
CA ALA A 32 -9.31 38.95 -22.71
C ALA A 32 -8.41 39.84 -21.86
N GLU A 33 -8.55 41.12 -22.16
CA GLU A 33 -7.75 42.27 -21.77
C GLU A 33 -7.69 42.54 -20.27
N ALA A 34 -6.64 43.29 -19.93
CA ALA A 34 -6.36 43.90 -18.66
C ALA A 34 -7.44 44.89 -18.20
N GLY A 35 -7.53 45.02 -16.88
CA GLY A 35 -8.19 46.13 -16.20
C GLY A 35 -7.50 46.38 -14.87
N LEU A 36 -6.41 47.13 -14.89
CA LEU A 36 -5.85 47.81 -13.72
C LEU A 36 -6.78 48.96 -13.36
N ASP A 37 -7.21 49.05 -12.11
CA ASP A 37 -7.37 50.35 -11.46
C ASP A 37 -7.17 50.24 -9.95
N ALA A 38 -6.40 51.20 -9.46
CA ALA A 38 -5.89 51.32 -8.10
C ALA A 38 -6.94 51.92 -7.15
N ALA A 39 -6.90 51.52 -5.88
CA ALA A 39 -6.80 52.44 -4.72
C ALA A 39 -7.05 51.69 -3.41
N SER A 40 -6.05 51.75 -2.52
CA SER A 40 -6.18 51.49 -1.09
C SER A 40 -6.87 52.69 -0.41
N PRO A 41 -7.64 52.49 0.67
CA PRO A 41 -7.06 52.92 1.94
C PRO A 41 -7.34 51.99 3.14
N MET A 42 -6.33 51.94 4.00
CA MET A 42 -6.36 51.62 5.43
C MET A 42 -7.73 51.70 6.13
N ARG A 43 -8.16 50.57 6.72
CA ARG A 43 -8.93 50.55 7.98
C ARG A 43 -8.47 49.40 8.87
N ARG A 44 -7.97 49.76 10.06
CA ARG A 44 -7.81 48.87 11.22
C ARG A 44 -9.20 48.36 11.65
N GLY A 45 -9.32 47.04 11.77
CA GLY A 45 -10.44 46.39 12.45
C GLY A 45 -9.96 45.07 13.03
N LEU A 46 -10.00 44.95 14.36
CA LEU A 46 -9.91 43.67 15.06
C LEU A 46 -11.03 42.76 14.55
N VAL A 47 -10.70 41.57 14.05
CA VAL A 47 -11.66 40.47 13.94
C VAL A 47 -10.93 39.19 14.33
N GLY A 48 -11.35 38.60 15.45
CA GLY A 48 -10.91 37.28 15.88
C GLY A 48 -11.24 36.26 14.79
N GLY A 49 -10.20 35.61 14.27
CA GLY A 49 -10.34 34.48 13.37
C GLY A 49 -10.90 33.29 14.14
N ALA A 50 -12.21 33.08 14.05
CA ALA A 50 -12.79 31.78 14.32
C ALA A 50 -12.18 30.81 13.31
N PHE A 51 -11.45 29.81 13.79
CA PHE A 51 -11.07 28.67 12.98
C PHE A 51 -12.35 28.02 12.46
N ALA A 52 -12.63 28.18 11.17
CA ALA A 52 -13.65 27.42 10.49
C ALA A 52 -13.23 25.94 10.61
N ALA A 53 -13.88 25.21 11.51
CA ALA A 53 -13.80 23.77 11.52
C ALA A 53 -14.35 23.29 10.18
N THR A 54 -13.45 22.91 9.28
CA THR A 54 -13.82 22.24 8.03
C THR A 54 -14.60 21.00 8.43
N LEU A 55 -15.91 20.99 8.17
CA LEU A 55 -16.72 19.79 8.30
C LEU A 55 -16.11 18.76 7.35
N VAL A 56 -15.40 17.78 7.91
CA VAL A 56 -14.97 16.60 7.18
C VAL A 56 -16.25 15.92 6.73
N GLU A 57 -16.52 15.88 5.42
CA GLU A 57 -17.65 15.10 4.92
C GLU A 57 -17.50 13.66 5.43
N PRO A 58 -18.56 13.07 6.00
CA PRO A 58 -18.50 11.70 6.49
C PRO A 58 -18.05 10.81 5.33
N ALA A 59 -17.09 9.94 5.60
CA ALA A 59 -16.67 8.93 4.65
C ALA A 59 -17.89 8.27 4.02
N ARG A 60 -18.03 8.35 2.70
CA ARG A 60 -19.03 7.56 1.99
C ARG A 60 -18.78 6.09 2.33
N ALA A 61 -19.79 5.41 2.86
CA ALA A 61 -19.70 3.99 3.16
C ALA A 61 -19.28 3.23 1.91
N ASP A 62 -18.33 2.31 2.05
CA ASP A 62 -17.92 1.42 0.97
C ASP A 62 -18.92 0.25 0.92
N ASP A 63 -19.82 0.30 -0.05
CA ASP A 63 -20.85 -0.73 -0.22
C ASP A 63 -20.25 -2.12 -0.55
N ALA A 64 -19.04 -2.17 -1.15
CA ALA A 64 -18.36 -3.43 -1.45
C ALA A 64 -17.64 -4.00 -0.22
N PHE A 65 -17.12 -3.12 0.65
CA PHE A 65 -16.39 -3.48 1.86
C PHE A 65 -16.96 -2.74 3.09
N PRO A 66 -18.18 -3.10 3.54
CA PRO A 66 -18.87 -2.41 4.62
C PRO A 66 -18.18 -2.55 5.99
N GLY A 67 -17.25 -3.50 6.11
CA GLY A 67 -16.42 -3.67 7.30
C GLY A 67 -15.22 -2.73 7.36
N THR A 68 -15.03 -1.84 6.38
CA THR A 68 -13.92 -0.88 6.36
C THR A 68 -14.15 0.27 7.35
N ALA A 69 -13.21 0.50 8.27
CA ALA A 69 -13.15 1.74 9.04
C ALA A 69 -12.49 2.84 8.19
N GLU A 70 -13.27 3.49 7.34
CA GLU A 70 -12.74 4.35 6.27
C GLU A 70 -12.00 5.60 6.79
N ASP A 71 -12.49 6.24 7.86
CA ASP A 71 -11.77 7.36 8.50
C ASP A 71 -10.38 6.92 8.99
N ARG A 72 -10.31 5.71 9.58
CA ARG A 72 -9.06 5.10 10.05
C ARG A 72 -8.12 4.82 8.88
N ARG A 73 -8.64 4.25 7.80
CA ARG A 73 -7.88 3.93 6.59
C ARG A 73 -7.27 5.17 5.96
N ARG A 74 -8.04 6.27 5.86
CA ARG A 74 -7.53 7.57 5.38
C ARG A 74 -6.47 8.16 6.30
N ALA A 75 -6.66 8.05 7.62
CA ALA A 75 -5.68 8.54 8.58
C ALA A 75 -4.35 7.75 8.53
N VAL A 76 -4.40 6.43 8.28
CA VAL A 76 -3.20 5.62 7.98
C VAL A 76 -2.48 6.12 6.74
N ALA A 77 -3.21 6.34 5.63
CA ALA A 77 -2.60 6.85 4.39
C ALA A 77 -1.95 8.23 4.60
N ALA A 78 -2.59 9.12 5.37
CA ALA A 78 -2.02 10.41 5.75
C ALA A 78 -0.71 10.25 6.56
N ARG A 79 -0.67 9.33 7.53
CA ARG A 79 0.55 9.04 8.31
C ARG A 79 1.69 8.50 7.46
N ILE A 80 1.42 7.59 6.52
CA ILE A 80 2.44 7.08 5.60
C ILE A 80 3.06 8.24 4.81
N LYS A 81 2.22 9.16 4.32
CA LYS A 81 2.67 10.34 3.60
C LYS A 81 3.49 11.29 4.48
N GLU A 82 3.07 11.51 5.72
CA GLU A 82 3.76 12.38 6.69
C GLU A 82 5.14 11.83 7.08
N LEU A 83 5.24 10.54 7.36
CA LEU A 83 6.49 9.87 7.72
C LEU A 83 7.54 9.95 6.60
N GLY A 84 7.08 9.86 5.35
CA GLY A 84 7.93 9.94 4.17
C GLY A 84 8.97 8.82 4.05
N VAL A 85 9.80 8.90 3.02
CA VAL A 85 10.76 7.83 2.65
C VAL A 85 11.80 7.55 3.75
N ARG A 86 12.21 8.59 4.50
CA ARG A 86 13.25 8.46 5.54
C ARG A 86 12.84 7.48 6.64
N ALA A 87 11.57 7.51 7.05
CA ALA A 87 11.06 6.61 8.08
C ALA A 87 11.10 5.11 7.68
N PHE A 88 11.26 4.81 6.38
CA PHE A 88 11.32 3.46 5.83
C PHE A 88 12.71 3.09 5.28
N ALA A 89 13.73 3.88 5.60
CA ALA A 89 15.14 3.64 5.27
C ALA A 89 16.02 3.38 6.52
N GLU A 90 15.43 3.43 7.72
CA GLU A 90 16.07 3.07 8.98
C GLU A 90 16.36 1.55 9.06
N PRO A 91 17.11 1.06 10.07
CA PRO A 91 17.21 -0.38 10.30
C PRO A 91 15.82 -1.02 10.50
N TRP A 92 15.73 -2.33 10.30
CA TRP A 92 14.42 -2.99 10.22
C TRP A 92 13.53 -2.83 11.48
N PRO A 93 14.04 -2.94 12.72
CA PRO A 93 13.25 -2.74 13.93
C PRO A 93 12.59 -1.36 13.99
N GLU A 94 13.31 -0.31 13.60
CA GLU A 94 12.84 1.07 13.52
C GLU A 94 11.80 1.22 12.41
N THR A 95 12.11 0.71 11.21
CA THR A 95 11.18 0.71 10.08
C THR A 95 9.86 0.01 10.44
N ARG A 96 9.93 -1.16 11.11
CA ARG A 96 8.74 -1.88 11.57
C ARG A 96 7.96 -1.08 12.60
N ARG A 97 8.61 -0.43 13.57
CA ARG A 97 7.93 0.45 14.52
C ARG A 97 7.20 1.60 13.82
N ASN A 98 7.79 2.17 12.78
CA ASN A 98 7.16 3.19 11.95
C ASN A 98 5.96 2.65 11.17
N LEU A 99 6.05 1.43 10.62
CA LEU A 99 4.91 0.76 9.97
C LEU A 99 3.75 0.49 10.93
N LEU A 100 4.05 0.03 12.15
CA LEU A 100 3.04 -0.18 13.19
C LEU A 100 2.36 1.14 13.59
N TYR A 101 3.15 2.18 13.85
CA TYR A 101 2.65 3.51 14.19
C TYR A 101 1.78 4.10 13.08
N ALA A 102 2.25 4.04 11.83
CA ALA A 102 1.50 4.47 10.66
C ALA A 102 0.15 3.74 10.58
N GLY A 103 0.16 2.44 10.86
CA GLY A 103 -1.02 1.60 10.83
C GLY A 103 -1.96 1.68 12.04
N GLY A 104 -1.62 2.45 13.06
CA GLY A 104 -2.41 2.51 14.29
C GLY A 104 -2.31 1.26 15.15
N LEU A 105 -1.14 0.61 15.15
CA LEU A 105 -0.83 -0.57 15.97
C LEU A 105 0.20 -0.22 17.05
N LYS A 106 0.01 -0.79 18.24
CA LYS A 106 1.03 -0.80 19.30
C LYS A 106 2.17 -1.76 18.92
N ASP A 107 3.41 -1.40 19.25
CA ASP A 107 4.52 -2.35 19.23
C ASP A 107 4.48 -3.18 20.52
N ALA A 108 3.92 -4.39 20.41
CA ALA A 108 3.61 -5.24 21.54
C ALA A 108 3.81 -6.72 21.16
N PRO A 109 3.92 -7.64 22.14
CA PRO A 109 4.09 -9.06 21.84
C PRO A 109 3.06 -9.65 20.86
N PRO A 110 1.75 -9.30 20.90
CA PRO A 110 0.77 -9.79 19.93
C PRO A 110 0.99 -9.30 18.49
N THR A 111 1.63 -8.15 18.30
CA THR A 111 1.90 -7.57 16.96
C THR A 111 3.29 -7.94 16.44
N ARG A 112 4.08 -8.75 17.16
CA ARG A 112 5.48 -9.09 16.82
C ARG A 112 5.69 -9.57 15.38
N LEU A 113 4.71 -10.30 14.82
CA LEU A 113 4.78 -10.87 13.48
C LEU A 113 4.37 -9.90 12.38
N ALA A 114 3.65 -8.83 12.71
CA ALA A 114 3.23 -7.82 11.74
C ALA A 114 4.43 -7.32 10.94
N PHE A 115 4.33 -7.49 9.62
CA PHE A 115 5.32 -7.12 8.61
C PHE A 115 6.68 -7.86 8.67
N SER A 116 6.89 -8.73 9.66
CA SER A 116 8.16 -9.44 9.89
C SER A 116 8.19 -10.86 9.33
N ASP A 117 7.07 -11.36 8.83
CA ASP A 117 6.98 -12.66 8.15
C ASP A 117 6.37 -12.49 6.75
N TYR A 118 6.18 -13.60 6.04
CA TYR A 118 5.66 -13.57 4.68
C TYR A 118 4.17 -13.24 4.57
N ASN A 119 3.40 -13.35 5.65
CA ASN A 119 1.95 -13.52 5.60
C ASN A 119 1.19 -12.38 6.28
N HIS A 120 1.66 -11.87 7.43
CA HIS A 120 1.01 -10.82 8.21
C HIS A 120 1.40 -9.44 7.67
N CYS A 121 1.08 -9.20 6.39
CA CYS A 121 1.53 -8.02 5.65
C CYS A 121 0.39 -7.10 5.21
N ASP A 122 -0.87 -7.47 5.48
CA ASP A 122 -2.04 -6.68 5.14
C ASP A 122 -2.47 -5.88 6.36
N LEU A 123 -2.16 -4.58 6.37
CA LEU A 123 -2.74 -3.73 7.40
C LEU A 123 -4.21 -3.44 7.05
N THR A 124 -5.11 -3.93 7.89
CA THR A 124 -6.55 -3.82 7.71
C THR A 124 -7.16 -2.92 8.78
N CYS A 125 -7.99 -1.96 8.37
CA CYS A 125 -8.72 -1.07 9.26
C CYS A 125 -10.19 -1.50 9.31
N MET A 126 -10.62 -2.01 10.45
CA MET A 126 -11.90 -2.71 10.62
C MET A 126 -12.89 -1.84 11.38
N ALA A 127 -14.11 -1.73 10.86
CA ALA A 127 -15.22 -1.09 11.55
C ALA A 127 -15.53 -1.85 12.85
N PRO A 128 -16.04 -1.16 13.90
CA PRO A 128 -16.35 -1.80 15.18
C PRO A 128 -17.23 -3.05 15.05
N ALA A 129 -18.18 -3.03 14.11
CA ALA A 129 -19.16 -4.10 13.90
C ALA A 129 -18.56 -5.43 13.45
N VAL A 130 -17.36 -5.43 12.86
CA VAL A 130 -16.74 -6.64 12.28
C VAL A 130 -15.47 -7.09 13.01
N MET A 131 -14.97 -6.34 13.99
CA MET A 131 -13.69 -6.68 14.65
C MET A 131 -13.70 -8.06 15.35
N ASP A 132 -14.88 -8.51 15.76
CA ASP A 132 -15.07 -9.81 16.43
C ASP A 132 -15.35 -10.96 15.44
N GLU A 133 -15.39 -10.69 14.14
CA GLU A 133 -15.56 -11.72 13.12
C GLU A 133 -14.41 -12.73 13.16
N SER A 134 -14.73 -13.95 12.75
CA SER A 134 -13.80 -15.08 12.75
C SER A 134 -13.97 -15.92 11.48
N ASN A 135 -12.96 -16.71 11.12
CA ASN A 135 -13.02 -17.64 9.99
C ASN A 135 -13.84 -18.91 10.30
N ALA A 136 -14.89 -18.84 11.13
CA ALA A 136 -15.59 -20.00 11.68
C ALA A 136 -16.21 -20.93 10.61
N ASP A 137 -16.59 -20.38 9.48
CA ASP A 137 -17.13 -21.09 8.31
C ASP A 137 -16.05 -21.67 7.39
N GLY A 138 -14.77 -21.36 7.65
CA GLY A 138 -13.64 -21.77 6.83
C GLY A 138 -13.54 -21.07 5.47
N ALA A 139 -14.19 -19.90 5.31
CA ALA A 139 -14.21 -19.18 4.03
C ALA A 139 -12.83 -18.71 3.56
N VAL A 140 -11.90 -18.45 4.50
CA VAL A 140 -10.49 -18.15 4.22
C VAL A 140 -9.67 -19.44 4.29
N ALA A 141 -9.29 -19.95 3.12
CA ALA A 141 -8.48 -21.15 3.02
C ALA A 141 -7.08 -20.95 3.64
N GLY A 142 -6.60 -21.94 4.40
CA GLY A 142 -5.29 -21.89 5.05
C GLY A 142 -5.23 -21.06 6.34
N VAL A 143 -6.36 -20.50 6.80
CA VAL A 143 -6.48 -19.79 8.07
C VAL A 143 -7.32 -20.61 9.05
N SER A 144 -6.94 -20.62 10.33
CA SER A 144 -7.67 -21.39 11.35
C SER A 144 -9.13 -20.96 11.44
N THR A 145 -10.06 -21.92 11.56
CA THR A 145 -11.47 -21.62 11.83
C THR A 145 -11.70 -21.00 13.21
N SER A 146 -10.72 -21.11 14.11
CA SER A 146 -10.71 -20.47 15.43
C SER A 146 -10.02 -19.11 15.44
N ASN A 147 -9.80 -18.47 14.28
CA ASN A 147 -9.11 -17.17 14.16
C ASN A 147 -9.95 -16.02 14.75
N LYS A 148 -9.98 -15.91 16.07
CA LYS A 148 -10.69 -14.88 16.84
C LYS A 148 -9.73 -13.77 17.23
N LEU A 149 -9.80 -12.64 16.53
CA LEU A 149 -8.83 -11.54 16.67
C LEU A 149 -9.34 -10.36 17.50
N GLY A 150 -10.65 -10.27 17.77
CA GLY A 150 -11.29 -9.06 18.34
C GLY A 150 -10.63 -8.50 19.59
N ASP A 151 -10.32 -9.35 20.58
CA ASP A 151 -9.64 -8.91 21.80
C ASP A 151 -8.23 -8.38 21.53
N SER A 152 -7.49 -9.03 20.63
CA SER A 152 -6.16 -8.58 20.22
C SER A 152 -6.22 -7.28 19.44
N ILE A 153 -7.21 -7.12 18.56
CA ILE A 153 -7.44 -5.90 17.79
C ILE A 153 -7.71 -4.74 18.74
N ARG A 154 -8.67 -4.90 19.67
CA ARG A 154 -9.00 -3.85 20.66
C ARG A 154 -7.82 -3.50 21.55
N ALA A 155 -7.10 -4.50 22.05
CA ALA A 155 -5.99 -4.27 22.97
C ALA A 155 -4.78 -3.58 22.31
N ASN A 156 -4.54 -3.80 21.02
CA ASN A 156 -3.34 -3.34 20.33
C ASN A 156 -3.57 -2.24 19.29
N SER A 157 -4.81 -1.79 19.09
CA SER A 157 -5.08 -0.62 18.27
C SER A 157 -4.77 0.69 19.01
N LEU A 158 -4.19 1.66 18.31
CA LEU A 158 -4.08 3.05 18.76
C LEU A 158 -5.40 3.78 18.50
N ALA A 159 -5.91 4.52 19.48
CA ALA A 159 -7.23 5.16 19.41
C ALA A 159 -7.26 6.46 18.60
N ASP A 160 -6.10 7.00 18.26
CA ASP A 160 -5.91 8.31 17.63
C ASP A 160 -6.21 8.34 16.12
N LEU A 161 -6.45 7.18 15.51
CA LEU A 161 -6.87 7.05 14.10
C LEU A 161 -8.40 6.97 13.92
N GLY A 162 -9.18 7.15 14.99
CA GLY A 162 -10.65 7.09 14.94
C GLY A 162 -11.24 5.74 15.35
N PRO A 163 -12.56 5.54 15.14
CA PRO A 163 -13.27 4.36 15.61
C PRO A 163 -12.84 3.08 14.88
N GLY A 164 -13.12 1.92 15.51
CA GLY A 164 -12.78 0.59 15.00
C GLY A 164 -11.43 0.08 15.51
N GLY A 165 -10.77 -0.74 14.70
CA GLY A 165 -9.47 -1.33 15.03
C GLY A 165 -8.56 -1.51 13.82
N SER A 166 -7.27 -1.67 14.09
CA SER A 166 -6.24 -2.00 13.10
C SER A 166 -5.66 -3.38 13.38
N TRP A 167 -5.28 -4.12 12.34
CA TRP A 167 -4.55 -5.37 12.48
C TRP A 167 -3.72 -5.69 11.24
N ALA A 168 -2.57 -6.37 11.42
CA ALA A 168 -1.82 -6.97 10.32
C ALA A 168 -2.37 -8.38 10.04
N THR A 169 -3.26 -8.49 9.07
CA THR A 169 -3.96 -9.72 8.70
C THR A 169 -3.14 -10.59 7.74
N CYS A 170 -3.47 -11.88 7.70
CA CYS A 170 -2.89 -12.83 6.75
C CYS A 170 -3.28 -12.48 5.32
N MET A 171 -2.30 -12.51 4.40
CA MET A 171 -2.48 -12.20 2.98
C MET A 171 -2.68 -13.45 2.09
N ILE A 172 -2.73 -14.65 2.65
CA ILE A 172 -3.03 -15.89 1.90
C ILE A 172 -4.36 -15.71 1.14
N GLY A 173 -4.34 -15.96 -0.17
CA GLY A 173 -5.50 -15.78 -1.04
C GLY A 173 -5.60 -14.40 -1.71
N CYS A 174 -4.69 -13.46 -1.41
CA CYS A 174 -4.74 -12.10 -1.95
C CYS A 174 -4.51 -12.00 -3.47
N ALA A 175 -3.86 -12.98 -4.10
CA ALA A 175 -3.65 -12.98 -5.56
C ALA A 175 -4.89 -13.39 -6.39
N SER A 176 -5.98 -13.79 -5.73
CA SER A 176 -7.25 -14.09 -6.43
C SER A 176 -7.97 -12.80 -6.85
N GLU A 177 -8.88 -12.90 -7.82
CA GLU A 177 -9.77 -11.81 -8.21
C GLU A 177 -11.24 -12.26 -8.07
N PRO A 178 -12.01 -11.74 -7.11
CA PRO A 178 -11.60 -10.81 -6.04
C PRO A 178 -10.65 -11.47 -5.02
N PRO A 179 -9.87 -10.68 -4.24
CA PRO A 179 -9.00 -11.20 -3.19
C PRO A 179 -9.78 -12.02 -2.16
N ARG A 180 -9.18 -13.14 -1.73
CA ARG A 180 -9.80 -14.09 -0.77
C ARG A 180 -9.04 -14.20 0.55
N ASP A 181 -8.33 -13.14 0.91
CA ASP A 181 -7.57 -13.06 2.16
C ASP A 181 -8.46 -12.68 3.36
N VAL A 182 -7.84 -12.61 4.54
CA VAL A 182 -8.54 -12.34 5.81
C VAL A 182 -9.21 -10.95 5.80
N ALA A 183 -8.57 -9.94 5.22
CA ALA A 183 -9.12 -8.58 5.19
C ALA A 183 -10.46 -8.55 4.45
N HIS A 184 -10.45 -9.11 3.24
CA HIS A 184 -11.59 -9.07 2.32
C HIS A 184 -12.71 -10.03 2.73
N VAL A 185 -12.37 -11.24 3.20
CA VAL A 185 -13.37 -12.28 3.44
C VAL A 185 -13.89 -12.28 4.86
N GLN A 186 -13.00 -12.29 5.86
CA GLN A 186 -13.40 -12.35 7.28
C GLN A 186 -13.93 -11.00 7.75
N PHE A 187 -13.23 -9.90 7.43
CA PHE A 187 -13.59 -8.58 7.93
C PHE A 187 -14.39 -7.73 6.95
N LYS A 188 -14.58 -8.18 5.70
CA LYS A 188 -15.23 -7.37 4.65
C LYS A 188 -14.65 -5.96 4.57
N SER A 189 -13.34 -5.85 4.72
CA SER A 189 -12.62 -4.59 4.87
C SER A 189 -11.54 -4.46 3.81
N ARG A 190 -11.35 -3.23 3.31
CA ARG A 190 -10.21 -2.90 2.47
C ARG A 190 -8.91 -2.85 3.26
N ILE A 191 -7.84 -3.16 2.55
CA ILE A 191 -6.49 -3.00 3.07
C ILE A 191 -6.12 -1.50 3.09
N ALA A 192 -5.61 -1.02 4.22
CA ALA A 192 -5.06 0.32 4.34
C ALA A 192 -3.69 0.42 3.67
N PHE A 193 -2.83 -0.57 3.90
CA PHE A 193 -1.69 -0.84 3.05
C PHE A 193 -1.25 -2.31 3.15
N LYS A 194 -0.68 -2.83 2.06
CA LYS A 194 -0.01 -4.13 2.00
C LYS A 194 1.48 -3.90 1.82
N LEU A 195 2.29 -4.54 2.67
CA LEU A 195 3.74 -4.58 2.47
C LEU A 195 4.11 -5.69 1.49
N VAL A 196 4.78 -5.31 0.41
CA VAL A 196 5.29 -6.24 -0.60
C VAL A 196 6.80 -6.07 -0.75
N TRP A 197 7.56 -7.10 -0.45
CA TRP A 197 8.99 -7.15 -0.72
C TRP A 197 9.25 -7.23 -2.22
N THR A 198 10.21 -6.45 -2.70
CA THR A 198 10.49 -6.30 -4.14
C THR A 198 11.66 -7.15 -4.60
N PRO A 199 11.59 -7.84 -5.74
CA PRO A 199 12.73 -8.56 -6.30
C PRO A 199 13.81 -7.56 -6.74
N GLY A 200 14.93 -7.54 -6.01
CA GLY A 200 16.09 -6.67 -6.29
C GLY A 200 17.11 -7.32 -7.22
N ALA A 201 18.27 -6.68 -7.40
CA ALA A 201 19.37 -7.30 -8.13
C ALA A 201 19.81 -8.59 -7.41
N GLN A 202 20.20 -9.60 -8.20
CA GLN A 202 20.58 -10.92 -7.69
C GLN A 202 19.53 -11.54 -6.72
N ASP A 203 18.25 -11.20 -6.86
CA ASP A 203 17.18 -11.74 -6.02
C ASP A 203 17.34 -11.38 -4.52
N SER A 204 17.84 -10.17 -4.24
CA SER A 204 18.25 -9.70 -2.91
C SER A 204 17.07 -9.40 -1.95
N PHE A 205 15.91 -9.05 -2.50
CA PHE A 205 14.70 -8.64 -1.79
C PHE A 205 14.86 -7.51 -0.75
N ARG A 206 15.85 -6.62 -0.90
CA ARG A 206 16.22 -5.66 0.16
C ARG A 206 15.30 -4.45 0.30
N ARG A 207 14.35 -4.26 -0.61
CA ARG A 207 13.42 -3.12 -0.62
C ARG A 207 11.99 -3.63 -0.58
N PHE A 208 11.07 -2.82 -0.09
CA PHE A 208 9.64 -3.11 -0.11
C PHE A 208 8.85 -1.91 -0.66
N VAL A 209 7.63 -2.18 -1.10
CA VAL A 209 6.62 -1.18 -1.36
C VAL A 209 5.45 -1.35 -0.39
N LEU A 210 4.79 -0.24 -0.09
CA LEU A 210 3.46 -0.22 0.50
C LEU A 210 2.49 0.09 -0.63
N VAL A 211 1.50 -0.77 -0.84
CA VAL A 211 0.44 -0.56 -1.82
C VAL A 211 -0.91 -0.53 -1.14
N ASP A 212 -1.86 0.23 -1.68
CA ASP A 212 -3.24 0.19 -1.19
C ASP A 212 -4.00 -1.06 -1.69
N ASP A 213 -5.28 -1.09 -1.35
CA ASP A 213 -6.20 -2.17 -1.72
C ASP A 213 -6.34 -2.38 -3.24
N GLU A 214 -6.08 -1.36 -4.06
CA GLU A 214 -6.10 -1.43 -5.53
C GLU A 214 -4.72 -1.68 -6.15
N GLY A 215 -3.69 -1.87 -5.31
CA GLY A 215 -2.31 -2.07 -5.75
C GLY A 215 -1.60 -0.76 -6.15
N VAL A 216 -2.17 0.41 -5.81
CA VAL A 216 -1.55 1.71 -6.03
C VAL A 216 -0.43 1.91 -5.02
N LEU A 217 0.74 2.37 -5.48
CA LEU A 217 1.88 2.66 -4.62
C LEU A 217 1.56 3.80 -3.65
N LEU A 218 1.75 3.55 -2.36
CA LEU A 218 1.65 4.55 -1.30
C LEU A 218 3.04 5.06 -0.87
N ALA A 219 3.99 4.14 -0.71
CA ALA A 219 5.36 4.44 -0.32
C ALA A 219 6.31 3.29 -0.68
N SER A 220 7.61 3.53 -0.57
CA SER A 220 8.64 2.50 -0.68
C SER A 220 9.66 2.63 0.43
N GLY A 221 10.24 1.51 0.84
CA GLY A 221 11.30 1.46 1.86
C GLY A 221 12.51 0.67 1.39
N ALA A 222 13.67 1.03 1.92
CA ALA A 222 14.94 0.33 1.72
C ALA A 222 15.69 0.25 3.05
N PRO A 223 15.23 -0.60 3.99
CA PRO A 223 15.81 -0.64 5.32
C PRO A 223 17.29 -1.00 5.26
N THR A 224 18.06 -0.34 6.12
CA THR A 224 19.50 -0.57 6.24
C THR A 224 19.80 -1.73 7.20
N GLY A 225 21.07 -2.12 7.31
CA GLY A 225 21.47 -3.18 8.23
C GLY A 225 21.24 -4.61 7.70
N ASN A 226 21.43 -5.57 8.60
CA ASN A 226 21.37 -7.01 8.33
C ASN A 226 20.25 -7.73 9.10
N ASP A 227 19.39 -6.97 9.77
CA ASP A 227 18.29 -7.40 10.62
C ASP A 227 16.93 -7.42 9.90
N LEU A 228 16.96 -7.46 8.56
CA LEU A 228 15.78 -7.69 7.73
C LEU A 228 15.11 -9.03 8.08
N PRO A 229 13.80 -9.18 7.79
CA PRO A 229 13.16 -10.48 7.80
C PRO A 229 13.95 -11.50 6.96
N PRO A 230 13.94 -12.79 7.34
CA PRO A 230 14.68 -13.82 6.62
C PRO A 230 14.40 -13.76 5.11
N LEU A 231 15.43 -13.96 4.29
CA LEU A 231 15.28 -13.85 2.83
C LEU A 231 14.16 -14.76 2.28
N ALA A 232 14.00 -15.96 2.83
CA ALA A 232 12.94 -16.89 2.45
C ALA A 232 11.52 -16.31 2.68
N GLU A 233 11.32 -15.57 3.77
CA GLU A 233 10.05 -14.92 4.11
C GLU A 233 9.73 -13.80 3.12
N ARG A 234 10.74 -12.98 2.78
CA ARG A 234 10.61 -11.89 1.81
C ARG A 234 10.30 -12.41 0.40
N LYS A 235 10.97 -13.49 -0.02
CA LYS A 235 10.68 -14.19 -1.28
C LYS A 235 9.25 -14.74 -1.31
N LYS A 236 8.83 -15.39 -0.23
CA LYS A 236 7.50 -15.99 -0.12
C LYS A 236 6.39 -14.93 -0.09
N ASN A 237 6.63 -13.78 0.53
CA ASN A 237 5.72 -12.63 0.49
C ASN A 237 5.47 -12.16 -0.96
N PHE A 238 6.52 -11.95 -1.75
CA PHE A 238 6.36 -11.58 -3.15
C PHE A 238 5.68 -12.67 -3.97
N ALA A 239 6.06 -13.94 -3.77
CA ALA A 239 5.45 -15.07 -4.46
C ALA A 239 3.93 -15.16 -4.20
N LEU A 240 3.44 -14.72 -3.04
CA LEU A 240 2.00 -14.70 -2.75
C LEU A 240 1.22 -13.64 -3.54
N VAL A 241 1.87 -12.55 -3.98
CA VAL A 241 1.23 -11.49 -4.76
C VAL A 241 1.55 -11.56 -6.25
N GLU A 242 2.50 -12.39 -6.65
CA GLU A 242 2.96 -12.49 -8.03
C GLU A 242 1.78 -12.76 -8.98
N GLY A 243 1.71 -11.99 -10.08
CA GLY A 243 0.61 -12.05 -11.04
C GLY A 243 -0.67 -11.30 -10.63
N SER A 244 -0.73 -10.72 -9.43
CA SER A 244 -1.88 -9.93 -8.96
C SER A 244 -1.67 -8.42 -9.08
N LYS A 245 -2.73 -7.63 -8.79
CA LYS A 245 -2.66 -6.17 -8.75
C LYS A 245 -1.61 -5.65 -7.75
N TYR A 246 -1.38 -6.37 -6.65
CA TYR A 246 -0.44 -5.98 -5.60
C TYR A 246 1.03 -6.10 -6.00
N ALA A 247 1.37 -6.94 -6.98
CA ALA A 247 2.75 -7.10 -7.44
C ALA A 247 3.22 -5.97 -8.37
N ARG A 248 2.30 -5.20 -8.97
CA ARG A 248 2.62 -4.23 -10.03
C ARG A 248 3.69 -3.23 -9.60
N ALA A 249 3.48 -2.53 -8.49
CA ALA A 249 4.47 -1.57 -7.99
C ALA A 249 5.81 -2.25 -7.69
N ALA A 250 5.79 -3.42 -7.01
CA ALA A 250 6.98 -4.17 -6.67
C ALA A 250 7.80 -4.62 -7.89
N THR A 251 7.15 -4.91 -9.02
CA THR A 251 7.82 -5.30 -10.28
C THR A 251 8.41 -4.13 -11.06
N ILE A 252 7.80 -2.94 -10.99
CA ILE A 252 8.32 -1.73 -11.64
C ILE A 252 9.64 -1.31 -11.01
N PHE A 253 9.78 -1.52 -9.70
CA PHE A 253 10.94 -1.17 -8.90
C PHE A 253 12.03 -2.25 -8.89
N ARG A 254 12.41 -2.80 -10.05
CA ARG A 254 13.68 -3.52 -10.21
C ARG A 254 14.85 -2.53 -10.19
N TRP A 255 15.07 -1.92 -9.03
CA TRP A 255 16.17 -1.00 -8.79
C TRP A 255 17.51 -1.74 -8.90
N PRO A 256 18.57 -1.12 -9.45
CA PRO A 256 19.92 -1.50 -9.05
C PRO A 256 20.00 -1.36 -7.52
N ASP A 257 20.69 -2.27 -6.82
CA ASP A 257 20.74 -2.29 -5.34
C ASP A 257 21.29 -0.98 -4.70
N VAL A 258 21.75 -0.03 -5.52
CA VAL A 258 22.19 1.30 -5.12
C VAL A 258 21.01 2.27 -5.08
N TYR A 259 20.75 2.85 -3.91
CA TYR A 259 19.79 3.94 -3.72
C TYR A 259 20.16 5.16 -4.59
N ASP A 260 19.29 5.56 -5.52
CA ASP A 260 19.36 6.86 -6.20
C ASP A 260 18.36 7.82 -5.52
N PRO A 261 18.83 8.84 -4.76
CA PRO A 261 17.97 9.82 -4.10
C PRO A 261 17.19 10.73 -5.07
N THR A 262 17.49 10.68 -6.38
CA THR A 262 16.90 11.59 -7.37
C THR A 262 15.68 11.02 -8.09
N PHE A 263 15.36 9.74 -7.89
CA PHE A 263 14.19 9.12 -8.51
C PHE A 263 12.91 9.64 -7.86
N THR A 264 12.09 10.33 -8.65
CA THR A 264 10.73 10.73 -8.29
C THR A 264 9.77 9.98 -9.20
N VAL A 265 8.70 9.41 -8.63
CA VAL A 265 7.61 8.84 -9.42
C VAL A 265 6.76 10.02 -9.88
N GLU A 266 6.74 10.30 -11.19
CA GLU A 266 5.80 11.27 -11.75
C GLU A 266 4.38 10.75 -11.53
N GLU A 267 3.57 11.49 -10.78
CA GLU A 267 2.13 11.28 -10.66
C GLU A 267 1.51 11.43 -12.07
N LYS A 268 0.75 10.42 -12.50
CA LYS A 268 -0.17 10.51 -13.63
C LYS A 268 -1.58 10.76 -13.14
#